data_AF-A0A453E7N5-F1
#
_entry.id   AF-A0A453E7N5-F1
#
_cell.length_a   1.000
_cell.length_b   1.000
_cell.length_c   1.000
_cell.angle_alpha   90.00
_cell.angle_beta   90.00
_cell.angle_gamma   90.00
#
_symmetry.space_group_name_H-M   'P 1'
#
loop_
_entity.id
_entity.type
_entity.pdbx_description
1 polymer ?
#
loop_
_entity_poly.entity_id
_entity_poly.type
_entity_poly.pdbx_seq_one_letter_code
_entity_poly.pdbx_strand_id
1 'polypeptide(L)' 'PIHKVFTKVLCGLSGAKVTRPGSYRTCQGEYAVKTSLKSEHGLLYPLEKGFLLSAGAPYAHFL' A
#
# COMPACT_ATOMS: atom_id res chain seq x y z
N PRO A 1 -16.84 -6.83 -0.03
CA PRO A 1 -16.06 -7.04 -1.26
C PRO A 1 -14.99 -8.13 -1.07
N ILE A 2 -14.62 -8.82 -2.16
CA ILE A 2 -13.79 -10.04 -2.16
C ILE A 2 -12.50 -9.94 -1.31
N HIS A 3 -11.84 -8.78 -1.30
CA HIS A 3 -10.62 -8.57 -0.51
C HIS A 3 -10.80 -8.84 0.98
N LYS A 4 -11.98 -8.58 1.57
CA LYS A 4 -12.23 -8.86 3.00
C LYS A 4 -12.23 -10.35 3.29
N VAL A 5 -12.79 -11.16 2.39
CA VAL A 5 -12.82 -12.63 2.54
C VAL A 5 -11.41 -13.18 2.37
N PHE A 6 -10.73 -12.78 1.30
CA PHE A 6 -9.35 -13.18 1.01
C PHE A 6 -8.42 -12.87 2.18
N THR A 7 -8.45 -11.63 2.67
CA THR A 7 -7.66 -11.20 3.81
C THR A 7 -7.99 -11.97 5.08
N LYS A 8 -9.28 -12.25 5.37
CA LYS A 8 -9.67 -13.00 6.56
C LYS A 8 -9.15 -14.44 6.53
N VAL A 9 -9.22 -15.09 5.37
CA VAL A 9 -8.66 -16.44 5.18
C VAL A 9 -7.15 -16.43 5.39
N LEU A 10 -6.42 -15.52 4.74
CA LEU A 10 -4.96 -15.41 4.89
C LEU A 10 -4.53 -15.11 6.33
N CYS A 11 -5.22 -14.21 7.03
CA CYS A 11 -4.95 -13.94 8.45
C CYS A 11 -5.20 -15.17 9.33
N GLY A 12 -6.29 -15.91 9.08
CA GLY A 12 -6.58 -17.14 9.82
C GLY A 12 -5.52 -18.22 9.62
N LEU A 13 -5.02 -18.39 8.39
CA LEU A 13 -4.00 -19.39 8.07
C LEU A 13 -2.59 -19.00 8.54
N SER A 14 -2.23 -17.73 8.45
CA SER A 14 -0.87 -17.26 8.77
C SER A 14 -0.70 -16.85 10.24
N GLY A 15 -1.79 -16.60 10.97
CA GLY A 15 -1.75 -15.93 12.28
C GLY A 15 -1.30 -14.46 12.21
N ALA A 16 -0.99 -13.94 11.03
CA ALA A 16 -0.51 -12.58 10.84
C ALA A 16 -1.68 -11.58 10.79
N LYS A 17 -1.41 -10.37 11.27
CA LYS A 17 -2.33 -9.24 11.17
C LYS A 17 -2.10 -8.50 9.86
N VAL A 18 -3.17 -7.99 9.27
CA VAL A 18 -3.07 -7.08 8.13
C VAL A 18 -2.51 -5.75 8.58
N THR A 19 -1.45 -5.32 7.92
CA THR A 19 -0.92 -3.98 8.08
C THR A 19 -1.93 -2.97 7.56
N ARG A 20 -2.32 -2.05 8.44
CA ARG A 20 -3.27 -0.98 8.11
C ARG A 20 -2.51 0.31 7.83
N PRO A 21 -3.05 1.20 6.97
CA PRO A 21 -2.55 2.56 6.87
C PRO A 21 -2.57 3.23 8.25
N GLY A 22 -1.52 3.97 8.59
CA GLY A 22 -1.45 4.77 9.80
C GLY A 22 -2.20 6.10 9.67
N SER A 23 -1.83 7.08 10.50
CA SER A 23 -2.35 8.46 10.43
C SER A 23 -1.74 9.29 9.30
N TYR A 24 -0.73 8.77 8.61
CA TYR A 24 -0.06 9.49 7.53
C TYR A 24 -1.04 9.92 6.43
N ARG A 25 -0.94 11.19 6.02
CA ARG A 25 -1.68 11.78 4.91
C ARG A 25 -0.82 12.78 4.17
N THR A 26 -0.96 12.82 2.84
CA THR A 26 -0.46 13.95 2.04
C THR A 26 -1.34 15.17 2.25
N CYS A 27 -0.90 16.35 1.79
CA CYS A 27 -1.72 17.56 1.80
C CYS A 27 -3.05 17.40 1.02
N GLN A 28 -3.12 16.43 0.11
CA GLN A 28 -4.31 16.10 -0.69
C GLN A 28 -5.14 14.96 -0.06
N GLY A 29 -4.72 14.43 1.10
CA GLY A 29 -5.43 13.36 1.81
C GLY A 29 -5.06 11.93 1.37
N GLU A 30 -4.07 11.77 0.50
CA GLU A 30 -3.64 10.45 0.02
C GLU A 30 -2.83 9.68 1.08
N TYR A 31 -2.81 8.36 0.97
CA TYR A 31 -2.11 7.45 1.91
C TYR A 31 -0.65 7.15 1.52
N ALA A 32 -0.21 7.64 0.37
CA ALA A 32 1.10 7.34 -0.20
C ALA A 32 1.67 8.57 -0.90
N VAL A 33 2.97 8.55 -1.14
CA VAL A 33 3.66 9.55 -1.97
C VAL A 33 4.25 8.90 -3.20
N LYS A 34 4.26 9.63 -4.31
CA LYS A 34 5.01 9.25 -5.49
C LYS A 34 6.49 9.18 -5.15
N THR A 35 7.13 8.09 -5.54
CA THR A 35 8.55 7.86 -5.28
C THR A 35 9.22 7.31 -6.52
N SER A 36 10.52 7.59 -6.65
CA SER A 36 11.42 6.94 -7.60
C SER A 36 12.47 6.23 -6.78
N LEU A 37 12.49 4.89 -6.83
CA LEU A 37 13.55 4.10 -6.19
C LEU A 37 14.35 3.42 -7.29
N LYS A 38 15.62 3.82 -7.43
CA LYS A 38 16.46 3.45 -8.58
C LYS A 38 15.78 3.89 -9.89
N SER A 39 15.64 2.99 -10.86
CA SER A 39 15.03 3.26 -12.17
C SER A 39 13.52 3.00 -12.22
N GLU A 40 12.88 2.70 -11.08
CA GLU A 40 11.45 2.40 -11.02
C GLU A 40 10.66 3.50 -10.31
N HIS A 41 9.56 3.92 -10.93
CA HIS A 41 8.55 4.78 -10.33
C HIS A 41 7.49 3.96 -9.61
N GLY A 42 7.07 4.42 -8.44
CA GLY A 42 6.04 3.74 -7.66
C GLY A 42 5.45 4.63 -6.58
N LEU A 43 4.78 3.97 -5.63
CA LEU A 43 4.17 4.61 -4.47
C LEU A 43 4.86 4.12 -3.20
N LEU A 44 5.24 5.06 -2.34
CA LEU A 44 5.74 4.80 -1.00
C LEU A 44 4.61 5.02 -0.02
N TYR A 45 4.28 3.98 0.75
CA TYR A 45 3.26 3.99 1.80
C TYR A 45 3.94 4.07 3.16
N PRO A 46 3.86 5.20 3.87
CA PRO A 46 4.26 5.29 5.27
C PRO A 46 3.23 4.57 6.14
N LEU A 47 3.69 3.56 6.87
CA LEU A 47 2.89 2.73 7.76
C LEU A 47 3.34 2.99 9.20
N GLU A 48 2.56 2.54 10.19
CA GLU A 48 2.90 2.75 11.61
C GLU A 48 4.26 2.15 12.02
N LYS A 49 4.68 1.06 11.35
CA LYS A 49 5.90 0.30 11.72
C LYS A 49 6.92 0.18 10.59
N GLY A 50 6.82 0.99 9.54
CA GLY A 50 7.77 0.96 8.43
C GLY A 50 7.23 1.54 7.14
N PHE A 51 7.88 1.21 6.03
CA PHE A 51 7.54 1.70 4.71
C PHE A 51 7.27 0.53 3.76
N LEU A 52 6.25 0.65 2.93
CA LEU A 52 5.98 -0.29 1.83
C LEU A 52 6.13 0.43 0.51
N LEU A 53 6.98 -0.10 -0.38
CA LEU A 53 7.10 0.37 -1.76
C LEU A 53 6.27 -0.54 -2.66
N SER A 54 5.30 0.03 -3.35
CA SER A 54 4.53 -0.67 -4.38
C SER A 54 5.16 -0.42 -5.74
N ALA A 55 5.65 -1.48 -6.37
CA ALA A 55 6.04 -1.47 -7.78
C ALA A 55 4.77 -1.45 -8.64
N GLY A 56 4.68 -0.54 -9.60
CA GLY A 56 3.46 -0.31 -10.37
C GLY A 56 3.26 1.18 -10.58
N ALA A 57 3.65 1.63 -11.77
CA ALA A 57 3.71 3.02 -12.15
C ALA A 57 2.37 3.75 -11.94
N PRO A 58 2.40 5.07 -11.66
CA PRO A 58 1.21 5.94 -11.61
C PRO A 58 0.45 6.09 -12.96
N TYR A 59 0.69 5.20 -13.92
CA TYR A 59 0.20 5.28 -15.31
C TYR A 59 -0.86 4.24 -15.68
N ALA A 60 -1.34 3.41 -14.74
CA ALA A 60 -2.48 2.51 -14.97
C ALA A 60 -3.85 3.23 -15.03
N HIS A 61 -3.87 4.52 -15.38
CA HIS A 61 -5.10 5.33 -15.50
C HIS A 61 -5.31 5.94 -16.91
N PHE A 62 -4.52 5.51 -17.91
CA PHE A 62 -4.73 5.85 -19.33
C PHE A 62 -4.36 4.67 -20.25
N LEU A 63 -5.07 3.54 -20.12
CA LEU A 63 -5.32 2.57 -21.19
C LEU A 63 -6.65 1.87 -20.91
#